data_AF-A0A7S2AF34-F1
#
_entry.id   AF-A0A7S2AF34-F1
#
_cell.length_a   1.000
_cell.length_b   1.000
_cell.length_c   1.000
_cell.angle_alpha   90.00
_cell.angle_beta   90.00
_cell.angle_gamma   90.00
#
_symmetry.space_group_name_H-M   'P 1'
#
loop_
_entity.id
_entity.type
_entity.pdbx_description
1 polymer ?
#
loop_
_entity_poly.entity_id
_entity_poly.type
_entity_poly.pdbx_seq_one_letter_code
_entity_poly.pdbx_strand_id
1 'polypeptide(L)'
;SLLGNLTVNGSLGLYADEVDASYCFLVGHCVNSDVTGNTTLEEATRMCDDRYHDEWHSAGSRLDRVHTRDRQSTITEPSKGLKTYFMARPLALLACASGTFHCEVRYCQLTYCHNEYYRKKYAHFEVYYGWR
;
A
#
# COMPACT_ATOMS: atom_id res chain seq x y z
N SER A 1 -1.30 9.85 -15.36
CA SER A 1 -0.25 9.97 -14.33
C SER A 1 -0.77 10.88 -13.22
N LEU A 2 -1.28 10.30 -12.13
CA LEU A 2 -1.91 11.04 -11.02
C LEU A 2 -0.89 11.62 -10.01
N LEU A 3 0.41 11.51 -10.28
CA LEU A 3 1.49 11.95 -9.38
C LEU A 3 2.30 13.14 -9.91
N GLY A 4 1.89 13.74 -11.04
CA GLY A 4 2.70 14.74 -11.75
C GLY A 4 2.98 16.06 -11.00
N ASN A 5 2.25 16.35 -9.92
CA ASN A 5 2.35 17.63 -9.19
C ASN A 5 2.84 17.51 -7.73
N LEU A 6 3.42 16.37 -7.33
CA LEU A 6 3.83 16.12 -5.93
C LEU A 6 5.35 16.19 -5.67
N THR A 7 6.15 16.63 -6.64
CA THR A 7 7.60 16.73 -6.50
C THR A 7 8.06 18.17 -6.34
N VAL A 8 8.65 18.49 -5.19
CA VAL A 8 9.61 19.61 -5.08
C VAL A 8 11.00 18.98 -5.12
N ASN A 9 11.78 19.32 -6.14
CA ASN A 9 13.19 18.95 -6.30
C ASN A 9 13.50 17.44 -6.43
N GLY A 10 12.67 16.68 -7.13
CA GLY A 10 12.95 15.26 -7.45
C GLY A 10 12.73 14.28 -6.29
N SER A 11 12.40 14.76 -5.09
CA SER A 11 11.83 13.96 -4.00
C SER A 11 10.30 14.02 -4.10
N LEU A 12 9.64 12.85 -4.21
CA LEU A 12 8.23 12.74 -3.84
C LEU A 12 8.12 13.26 -2.40
N GLY A 13 7.20 14.20 -2.15
CA GLY A 13 7.22 15.11 -0.99
C GLY A 13 7.69 14.52 0.33
N LEU A 14 8.34 15.34 1.17
CA LEU A 14 9.16 15.06 2.38
C LEU A 14 8.80 13.88 3.32
N TYR A 15 7.62 13.26 3.17
CA TYR A 15 7.11 12.16 3.97
C TYR A 15 6.55 10.97 3.16
N ALA A 16 6.76 10.93 1.84
CA ALA A 16 6.30 9.84 0.99
C ALA A 16 6.83 8.48 1.51
N ASP A 17 8.10 8.44 1.92
CA ASP A 17 8.69 7.21 2.45
C ASP A 17 8.07 6.71 3.75
N GLU A 18 7.61 7.61 4.62
CA GLU A 18 6.96 7.23 5.89
C GLU A 18 5.56 6.64 5.63
N VAL A 19 4.83 7.24 4.68
CA VAL A 19 3.53 6.72 4.23
C VAL A 19 3.72 5.38 3.52
N ASP A 20 4.62 5.29 2.56
CA ASP A 20 4.88 4.07 1.79
C ASP A 20 5.38 2.94 2.69
N ALA A 21 6.37 3.20 3.56
CA ALA A 21 6.87 2.18 4.47
C ALA A 21 5.74 1.68 5.38
N SER A 22 5.02 2.58 6.06
CA SER A 22 3.91 2.17 6.93
C SER A 22 2.85 1.37 6.19
N TYR A 23 2.53 1.74 4.94
CA TYR A 23 1.65 0.98 4.05
C TYR A 23 2.19 -0.44 3.84
N CYS A 24 3.45 -0.59 3.42
CA CYS A 24 4.09 -1.89 3.18
C CYS A 24 3.94 -2.86 4.36
N PHE A 25 4.15 -2.37 5.59
CA PHE A 25 4.01 -3.19 6.79
C PHE A 25 2.54 -3.44 7.16
N LEU A 26 1.67 -2.44 7.03
CA LEU A 26 0.26 -2.54 7.39
C LEU A 26 -0.54 -3.48 6.49
N VAL A 27 -0.20 -3.59 5.21
CA VAL A 27 -0.91 -4.49 4.28
C VAL A 27 -0.21 -5.83 4.07
N GLY A 28 0.88 -6.08 4.81
CA GLY A 28 1.55 -7.38 4.82
C GLY A 28 2.50 -7.62 3.64
N HIS A 29 2.87 -6.60 2.87
CA HIS A 29 3.77 -6.75 1.72
C HIS A 29 5.16 -7.28 2.11
N CYS A 30 5.65 -6.91 3.30
CA CYS A 30 6.95 -7.36 3.80
C CYS A 30 7.03 -8.86 4.14
N VAL A 31 5.89 -9.51 4.33
CA VAL A 31 5.81 -10.96 4.64
C VAL A 31 5.11 -11.76 3.53
N ASN A 32 4.76 -11.10 2.42
CA ASN A 32 4.17 -11.75 1.25
C ASN A 32 5.24 -12.51 0.46
N SER A 33 5.35 -13.82 0.67
CA SER A 33 6.26 -14.69 -0.07
C SER A 33 5.73 -15.15 -1.42
N ASP A 34 4.45 -14.95 -1.71
CA ASP A 34 3.81 -15.44 -2.93
C ASP A 34 4.18 -14.58 -4.14
N VAL A 35 4.45 -13.28 -3.90
CA VAL A 35 4.98 -12.39 -4.94
C VAL A 35 6.49 -12.54 -5.06
N THR A 36 6.94 -12.87 -6.27
CA THR A 36 8.33 -13.00 -6.68
C THR A 36 8.66 -12.04 -7.83
N GLY A 37 9.91 -12.03 -8.31
CA GLY A 37 10.30 -11.24 -9.49
C GLY A 37 9.65 -11.70 -10.80
N ASN A 38 9.06 -12.89 -10.83
CA ASN A 38 8.43 -13.47 -12.03
C ASN A 38 6.90 -13.53 -11.92
N THR A 39 6.30 -12.99 -10.86
CA THR A 39 4.85 -13.04 -10.66
C THR A 39 4.14 -12.35 -11.81
N THR A 40 3.23 -13.08 -12.47
CA THR A 40 2.46 -12.54 -13.59
C THR A 40 1.31 -11.69 -13.10
N LEU A 41 0.70 -10.93 -14.02
CA LEU A 41 -0.51 -10.16 -13.72
C LEU A 41 -1.64 -11.09 -13.27
N GLU A 42 -1.84 -12.22 -13.93
CA GLU A 42 -2.89 -13.19 -13.60
C GLU A 42 -2.69 -13.81 -12.21
N GLU A 43 -1.44 -14.12 -11.83
CA GLU A 43 -1.11 -14.57 -10.49
C GLU A 43 -1.40 -13.50 -9.44
N ALA A 44 -1.01 -12.26 -9.71
CA ALA A 44 -1.31 -11.12 -8.83
C ALA A 44 -2.81 -10.86 -8.69
N THR A 45 -3.59 -11.01 -9.77
CA THR A 45 -5.04 -10.91 -9.75
C THR A 45 -5.65 -11.97 -8.85
N ARG A 46 -5.20 -13.24 -8.95
CA ARG A 46 -5.65 -14.30 -8.03
C ARG A 46 -5.34 -13.98 -6.57
N MET A 47 -4.14 -13.46 -6.28
CA MET A 47 -3.80 -13.01 -4.93
C MET A 47 -4.74 -11.92 -4.41
N CYS A 48 -5.16 -11.00 -5.28
CA CYS A 48 -6.15 -9.97 -4.94
C CYS A 48 -7.54 -10.58 -4.68
N ASP A 49 -7.97 -11.54 -5.50
CA ASP A 49 -9.24 -12.27 -5.30
C ASP A 49 -9.24 -13.09 -4.00
N ASP A 50 -8.12 -13.75 -3.69
CA ASP A 50 -7.97 -14.55 -2.47
C ASP A 50 -8.01 -13.68 -1.22
N ARG A 51 -7.32 -12.53 -1.24
CA ARG A 51 -7.17 -11.66 -0.06
C ARG A 51 -8.33 -10.67 0.13
N TYR A 52 -8.84 -10.10 -0.96
CA TYR A 52 -9.80 -9.00 -0.92
C TYR A 52 -11.15 -9.35 -1.52
N HIS A 53 -11.29 -10.54 -2.11
CA HIS A 53 -12.53 -11.02 -2.72
C HIS A 53 -13.11 -9.97 -3.70
N ASP A 54 -14.43 -9.82 -3.75
CA ASP A 54 -15.09 -8.89 -4.69
C ASP A 54 -14.87 -7.40 -4.36
N GLU A 55 -14.24 -7.07 -3.23
CA GLU A 55 -14.15 -5.67 -2.80
C GLU A 55 -13.25 -4.83 -3.72
N TRP A 56 -12.14 -5.39 -4.20
CA TRP A 56 -11.15 -4.66 -4.99
C TRP A 56 -11.66 -4.30 -6.39
N HIS A 57 -12.54 -5.12 -6.97
CA HIS A 57 -13.19 -4.87 -8.26
C HIS A 57 -13.97 -3.55 -8.29
N SER A 58 -14.45 -3.08 -7.13
CA SER A 58 -15.21 -1.82 -6.99
C SER A 58 -14.38 -0.66 -6.44
N ALA A 59 -13.07 -0.83 -6.21
CA ALA A 59 -12.25 0.19 -5.56
C ALA A 59 -12.18 1.49 -6.37
N GLY A 60 -12.06 1.38 -7.70
CA GLY A 60 -12.02 2.52 -8.62
C GLY A 60 -13.30 3.37 -8.59
N SER A 61 -14.47 2.72 -8.59
CA SER A 61 -15.77 3.42 -8.56
C SER A 61 -16.14 3.99 -7.18
N ARG A 62 -15.48 3.51 -6.11
CA ARG A 62 -15.63 4.06 -4.76
C ARG A 62 -14.82 5.34 -4.55
N LEU A 63 -13.73 5.55 -5.28
CA LEU A 63 -12.93 6.78 -5.19
C LEU A 63 -13.75 8.02 -5.59
N ASP A 64 -14.60 7.91 -6.61
CA ASP A 64 -15.54 8.97 -6.99
C ASP A 64 -16.55 9.31 -5.87
N ARG A 65 -16.87 8.32 -5.02
CA ARG A 65 -17.78 8.49 -3.86
C ARG A 65 -17.07 9.01 -2.60
N VAL A 66 -15.75 8.86 -2.51
CA VAL A 66 -14.96 9.42 -1.40
C VAL A 66 -14.89 10.96 -1.48
N HIS A 67 -15.13 11.56 -2.66
CA HIS A 67 -15.19 13.01 -2.80
C HIS A 67 -16.43 13.69 -2.21
N THR A 68 -17.51 12.96 -1.85
CA THR A 68 -18.80 13.59 -1.51
C THR A 68 -19.30 13.36 -0.08
N ARG A 69 -18.59 12.60 0.76
CA ARG A 69 -18.94 12.43 2.18
C ARG A 69 -17.71 12.39 3.07
N ASP A 70 -17.34 13.56 3.57
CA ASP A 70 -16.89 13.78 4.95
C ASP A 70 -15.88 12.76 5.53
N ARG A 71 -14.85 12.44 4.75
CA ARG A 71 -13.64 11.80 5.25
C ARG A 71 -12.45 12.47 4.60
N GLN A 72 -12.10 13.60 5.19
CA GLN A 72 -10.72 13.83 5.55
C GLN A 72 -10.21 12.51 6.18
N SER A 73 -9.70 11.56 5.39
CA SER A 73 -8.78 10.55 5.90
C SER A 73 -7.49 11.33 6.13
N THR A 74 -7.51 12.15 7.18
CA THR A 74 -6.46 13.09 7.47
C THR A 74 -5.27 12.24 7.84
N ILE A 75 -4.38 12.04 6.87
CA ILE A 75 -2.97 11.89 7.19
C ILE A 75 -2.59 13.25 7.82
N THR A 76 -2.95 13.44 9.09
CA THR A 76 -2.72 14.67 9.85
C THR A 76 -1.22 14.92 9.99
N GLU A 77 -0.45 13.83 10.02
CA GLU A 77 0.99 13.83 10.23
C GLU A 77 1.67 12.80 9.30
N PRO A 78 1.86 13.13 8.01
CA PRO A 78 2.48 12.22 7.04
C PRO A 78 3.85 11.73 7.48
N SER A 79 4.60 12.55 8.23
CA SER A 79 5.90 12.21 8.83
C SER A 79 5.87 11.01 9.78
N LYS A 80 4.69 10.62 10.25
CA LYS A 80 4.51 9.46 11.13
C LYS A 80 3.95 8.24 10.40
N GLY A 81 3.71 8.33 9.09
CA GLY A 81 3.09 7.28 8.28
C GLY A 81 1.64 6.98 8.70
N LEU A 82 1.05 6.02 7.99
CA LEU A 82 -0.26 5.45 8.28
C LEU A 82 -0.24 4.68 9.61
N LYS A 83 -1.37 4.68 10.31
CA LYS A 83 -1.47 4.14 11.67
C LYS A 83 -2.25 2.85 11.79
N THR A 84 -3.11 2.56 10.82
CA THR A 84 -4.02 1.42 10.89
C THR A 84 -4.20 0.78 9.53
N TYR A 85 -4.52 -0.51 9.53
CA TYR A 85 -4.87 -1.23 8.30
C TYR A 85 -6.07 -0.59 7.60
N PHE A 86 -7.03 -0.02 8.36
CA PHE A 86 -8.15 0.71 7.79
C PHE A 86 -7.73 1.88 6.88
N MET A 87 -6.65 2.60 7.24
CA MET A 87 -6.11 3.68 6.41
C MET A 87 -5.34 3.16 5.20
N ALA A 88 -4.62 2.05 5.35
CA ALA A 88 -3.74 1.50 4.32
C ALA A 88 -4.49 0.64 3.28
N ARG A 89 -5.55 -0.04 3.70
CA ARG A 89 -6.32 -0.98 2.87
C ARG A 89 -6.88 -0.38 1.58
N PRO A 90 -7.45 0.84 1.56
CA PRO A 90 -7.91 1.45 0.31
C PRO A 90 -6.82 1.57 -0.76
N LEU A 91 -5.56 1.78 -0.35
CA LEU A 91 -4.43 1.83 -1.28
C LEU A 91 -4.15 0.45 -1.89
N ALA A 92 -4.16 -0.61 -1.08
CA ALA A 92 -3.97 -1.97 -1.58
C ALA A 92 -5.13 -2.44 -2.49
N LEU A 93 -6.37 -2.07 -2.17
CA LEU A 93 -7.52 -2.33 -3.04
C LEU A 93 -7.39 -1.60 -4.38
N LEU A 94 -6.91 -0.35 -4.35
CA LEU A 94 -6.64 0.41 -5.56
C LEU A 94 -5.51 -0.24 -6.37
N ALA A 95 -4.44 -0.69 -5.72
CA ALA A 95 -3.32 -1.39 -6.36
C ALA A 95 -3.77 -2.68 -7.05
N CYS A 96 -4.70 -3.42 -6.44
CA CYS A 96 -5.35 -4.56 -7.09
C CYS A 96 -6.15 -4.11 -8.32
N ALA A 97 -6.99 -3.08 -8.19
CA ALA A 97 -7.81 -2.56 -9.28
C ALA A 97 -6.99 -2.01 -10.46
N SER A 98 -5.82 -1.43 -10.19
CA SER A 98 -4.90 -0.94 -11.22
C SER A 98 -3.94 -2.00 -11.76
N GLY A 99 -3.96 -3.22 -11.25
CA GLY A 99 -3.03 -4.29 -11.63
C GLY A 99 -1.58 -4.06 -11.16
N THR A 100 -1.35 -3.17 -10.20
CA THR A 100 -0.02 -2.81 -9.69
C THR A 100 0.34 -3.51 -8.37
N PHE A 101 -0.56 -4.32 -7.82
CA PHE A 101 -0.40 -5.00 -6.54
C PHE A 101 0.96 -5.71 -6.38
N HIS A 102 1.34 -6.58 -7.31
CA HIS A 102 2.61 -7.33 -7.25
C HIS A 102 3.84 -6.42 -7.37
N CYS A 103 3.76 -5.34 -8.16
CA CYS A 103 4.82 -4.34 -8.24
C CYS A 103 5.01 -3.63 -6.89
N GLU A 104 3.93 -3.28 -6.21
CA GLU A 104 3.99 -2.65 -4.89
C GLU A 104 4.57 -3.58 -3.83
N VAL A 105 4.19 -4.87 -3.84
CA VAL A 105 4.81 -5.86 -2.94
C VAL A 105 6.32 -5.94 -3.17
N ARG A 106 6.77 -6.05 -4.43
CA ARG A 106 8.21 -6.10 -4.74
C ARG A 106 8.93 -4.80 -4.40
N TYR A 107 8.32 -3.65 -4.67
CA TYR A 107 8.86 -2.35 -4.29
C TYR A 107 9.06 -2.26 -2.79
N CYS A 108 8.05 -2.64 -2.00
CA CYS A 108 8.14 -2.68 -0.55
C CYS A 108 9.28 -3.58 -0.06
N GLN A 109 9.39 -4.79 -0.61
CA GLN A 109 10.42 -5.76 -0.24
C GLN A 109 11.83 -5.23 -0.53
N LEU A 110 12.02 -4.60 -1.69
CA LEU A 110 13.31 -4.08 -2.12
C LEU A 110 13.71 -2.79 -1.38
N THR A 111 12.73 -1.96 -0.99
CA THR A 111 13.00 -0.61 -0.48
C THR A 111 12.90 -0.51 1.05
N TYR A 112 11.86 -1.08 1.66
CA TYR A 112 11.51 -0.79 3.06
C TYR A 112 11.63 -2.00 3.99
N CYS A 113 11.34 -3.21 3.52
CA CYS A 113 11.22 -4.39 4.38
C CYS A 113 12.56 -4.87 4.98
N HIS A 114 13.69 -4.48 4.38
CA HIS A 114 15.03 -4.78 4.93
C HIS A 114 15.73 -3.54 5.49
N ASN A 115 15.09 -2.37 5.44
CA ASN A 115 15.66 -1.15 5.98
C ASN A 115 15.49 -1.11 7.51
N GLU A 116 16.60 -1.01 8.24
CA GLU A 116 16.62 -1.07 9.71
C GLU A 116 15.73 0.00 10.36
N TYR A 117 15.73 1.22 9.82
CA TYR A 117 14.92 2.32 10.34
C TYR A 117 13.42 1.98 10.27
N TYR A 118 12.93 1.54 9.11
CA TYR A 118 11.52 1.23 8.93
C TYR A 118 11.11 -0.06 9.62
N ARG A 119 11.97 -1.08 9.67
CA ARG A 119 11.74 -2.29 10.46
C ARG A 119 11.56 -1.97 11.93
N LYS A 120 12.46 -1.19 12.52
CA LYS A 120 12.36 -0.77 13.92
C LYS A 120 11.05 -0.01 14.19
N LYS A 121 10.61 0.81 13.23
CA LYS A 121 9.43 1.65 13.38
C LYS A 121 8.11 0.90 13.14
N TYR A 122 8.04 0.02 12.15
CA TYR A 122 6.77 -0.50 11.61
C TYR A 122 6.62 -2.04 11.59
N ALA A 123 7.66 -2.82 11.86
CA ALA A 123 7.55 -4.29 11.84
C ALA A 123 6.51 -4.86 12.81
N HIS A 124 6.15 -4.11 13.86
CA HIS A 124 5.08 -4.49 14.79
C HIS A 124 3.69 -4.63 14.12
N PHE A 125 3.49 -4.06 12.92
CA PHE A 125 2.26 -4.25 12.15
C PHE A 125 2.16 -5.63 11.48
N GLU A 126 3.28 -6.29 11.17
CA GLU A 126 3.30 -7.58 10.46
C GLU A 126 2.59 -8.70 11.23
N VAL A 127 2.62 -8.63 12.57
CA VAL A 127 2.00 -9.61 13.46
C VAL A 127 0.48 -9.68 13.28
N TYR A 128 -0.14 -8.54 12.93
CA TYR A 128 -1.60 -8.42 12.88
C TYR A 128 -2.17 -8.54 11.47
N TYR A 129 -1.39 -8.19 10.45
CA TYR A 129 -1.87 -8.07 9.07
C TYR A 129 -1.09 -8.91 8.07
N GLY A 130 -0.40 -9.94 8.59
CA GLY A 130 0.42 -10.85 7.81
C GLY A 130 -0.26 -11.37 6.55
N TRP A 131 0.56 -11.74 5.57
CA TRP A 131 0.11 -12.34 4.32
C TRP A 131 -0.20 -13.82 4.56
N ARG A 132 -1.49 -14.17 4.56
CA ARG A 132 -2.02 -15.54 4.67
C ARG A 132 -3.34 -15.64 3.94
#